data_AF-A0A372ZT06-F1
#
_entry.id   AF-A0A372ZT06-F1
#
_cell.length_a   1.000
_cell.length_b   1.000
_cell.length_c   1.000
_cell.angle_alpha   90.00
_cell.angle_beta   90.00
_cell.angle_gamma   90.00
#
_symmetry.space_group_name_H-M   'P 1'
#
loop_
_entity.id
_entity.type
_entity.pdbx_description
1 polymer ?
#
loop_
_entity_poly.entity_id
_entity_poly.type
_entity_poly.pdbx_seq_one_letter_code
_entity_poly.pdbx_strand_id
1 'polypeptide(L)'
;MHLTTLARHALSRGRTPADTYALLARRTRKPLPSARAVCLALTIPHAETTRRLNDCYDALLADPRPDSETDTGELLEALGVFDIPKSLTDTELAIVDHLLSAIDAHGSLRPGHHHGLQRWFTTGNLTTAYLSLTTTHPHPRTGNPTRYWTTLTTAGELLTAAPGPDTRIKYALTHCRTQTTKHQKSTGPTSYSSPPEASVR
;
A
#
# COMPACT_ATOMS: atom_id res chain seq x y z
N MET A 1 17.98 18.92 25.81
CA MET A 1 18.57 18.33 24.58
C MET A 1 17.45 18.17 23.55
N HIS A 2 17.52 18.85 22.41
CA HIS A 2 16.43 18.84 21.43
C HIS A 2 16.59 17.64 20.48
N LEU A 3 15.89 16.54 20.76
CA LEU A 3 16.06 15.26 20.04
C LEU A 3 15.90 15.41 18.53
N THR A 4 14.93 16.22 18.08
CA THR A 4 14.70 16.49 16.65
C THR A 4 15.89 17.19 15.99
N THR A 5 16.62 18.04 16.73
CA THR A 5 17.82 18.72 16.19
C THR A 5 18.96 17.73 16.02
N LEU A 6 19.15 16.82 16.99
CA LEU A 6 20.15 15.76 16.86
C LEU A 6 19.78 14.79 15.73
N ALA A 7 18.51 14.43 15.60
CA ALA A 7 18.00 13.59 14.51
C ALA A 7 18.29 14.24 13.15
N ARG A 8 17.97 15.53 12.97
CA ARG A 8 18.24 16.27 11.73
C ARG A 8 19.73 16.30 11.40
N HIS A 9 20.58 16.51 12.40
CA HIS A 9 22.03 16.48 12.20
C HIS A 9 22.51 15.10 11.76
N ALA A 10 22.06 14.02 12.43
CA ALA A 10 22.41 12.64 12.06
C ALA A 10 21.98 12.28 10.64
N LEU A 11 20.76 12.62 10.24
CA LEU A 11 20.23 12.41 8.89
C LEU A 11 21.04 13.22 7.85
N SER A 12 21.37 14.48 8.14
CA SER A 12 22.21 15.31 7.25
C SER A 12 23.63 14.76 7.03
N ARG A 13 24.09 13.88 7.92
CA ARG A 13 25.37 13.18 7.83
C ARG A 13 25.27 11.85 7.08
N GLY A 14 24.10 11.53 6.50
CA GLY A 14 23.87 10.34 5.69
C GLY A 14 23.47 9.09 6.47
N ARG A 15 23.14 9.20 7.77
CA ARG A 15 22.59 8.06 8.52
C ARG A 15 21.18 7.75 8.04
N THR A 16 20.81 6.47 8.04
CA THR A 16 19.43 6.06 7.79
C THR A 16 18.51 6.52 8.93
N PRO A 17 17.18 6.57 8.71
CA PRO A 17 16.21 6.79 9.78
C PRO A 17 16.33 5.76 10.91
N ALA A 18 16.48 4.47 10.59
CA ALA A 18 16.68 3.41 11.57
C ALA A 18 17.95 3.63 12.43
N ASP A 19 19.08 3.94 11.79
CA ASP A 19 20.34 4.21 12.50
C ASP A 19 20.25 5.45 13.38
N THR A 20 19.53 6.46 12.91
CA THR A 20 19.30 7.69 13.65
C THR A 20 18.43 7.43 14.88
N TYR A 21 17.36 6.65 14.74
CA TYR A 21 16.55 6.19 15.86
C TYR A 21 17.41 5.44 16.87
N ALA A 22 18.20 4.46 16.42
CA ALA A 22 18.99 3.61 17.29
C ALA A 22 20.02 4.41 18.10
N LEU A 23 20.67 5.39 17.46
CA LEU A 23 21.57 6.34 18.12
C LEU A 23 20.86 7.13 19.24
N LEU A 24 19.68 7.67 18.96
CA LEU A 24 18.91 8.47 19.91
C LEU A 24 18.39 7.63 21.08
N ALA A 25 17.83 6.46 20.78
CA ALA A 25 17.26 5.55 21.77
C ALA A 25 18.35 5.05 22.74
N ARG A 26 19.53 4.65 22.24
CA ARG A 26 20.67 4.27 23.08
C ARG A 26 21.10 5.38 24.04
N ARG A 27 21.21 6.61 23.52
CA ARG A 27 21.69 7.76 24.30
C ARG A 27 20.69 8.23 25.36
N THR A 28 19.40 8.10 25.08
CA THR A 28 18.34 8.71 25.89
C THR A 28 17.58 7.71 26.74
N ARG A 29 17.68 6.42 26.42
CA ARG A 29 16.84 5.33 26.95
C ARG A 29 15.34 5.62 26.82
N LYS A 30 14.96 6.35 25.76
CA LYS A 30 13.57 6.77 25.48
C LYS A 30 13.19 6.41 24.03
N PRO A 31 12.72 5.18 23.77
CA PRO A 31 12.37 4.69 22.44
C PRO A 31 11.32 5.55 21.72
N LEU A 32 10.12 5.69 22.31
CA LEU A 32 9.01 6.42 21.68
C LEU A 32 9.37 7.89 21.38
N PRO A 33 9.95 8.67 22.33
CA PRO A 33 10.42 10.02 22.02
C PRO A 33 11.50 10.07 20.94
N SER A 34 12.36 9.05 20.85
CA SER A 34 13.40 8.96 19.82
C SER A 34 12.80 8.72 18.43
N ALA A 35 11.86 7.77 18.29
CA ALA A 35 11.18 7.51 17.03
C ALA A 35 10.40 8.74 16.55
N ARG A 36 9.66 9.39 17.45
CA ARG A 36 8.96 10.65 17.15
C ARG A 36 9.92 11.75 16.67
N ALA A 37 11.09 11.87 17.29
CA ALA A 37 12.08 12.86 16.90
C ALA A 37 12.62 12.64 15.48
N VAL A 38 12.79 11.38 15.06
CA VAL A 38 13.18 11.02 13.69
C VAL A 38 12.08 11.40 12.69
N CYS A 39 10.82 11.02 12.95
CA CYS A 39 9.69 11.39 12.09
C CYS A 39 9.57 12.92 11.89
N LEU A 40 9.70 13.69 12.98
CA LEU A 40 9.67 15.15 12.91
C LEU A 40 10.88 15.73 12.15
N ALA A 41 12.05 15.11 12.26
CA ALA A 41 13.23 15.54 11.51
C ALA A 41 13.10 15.28 10.01
N LEU A 42 12.36 14.23 9.63
CA LEU A 42 11.95 13.89 8.26
C LEU A 42 10.74 14.70 7.77
N THR A 43 10.26 15.67 8.55
CA THR A 43 9.10 16.52 8.23
C THR A 43 7.77 15.75 8.07
N ILE A 44 7.67 14.55 8.65
CA ILE A 44 6.42 13.78 8.66
C ILE A 44 5.40 14.53 9.55
N PRO A 45 4.15 14.73 9.09
CA PRO A 45 3.12 15.40 9.88
C PRO A 45 2.91 14.74 11.25
N HIS A 46 2.61 15.56 12.27
CA HIS A 46 2.45 15.10 13.65
C HIS A 46 1.33 14.07 13.82
N ALA A 47 0.17 14.31 13.18
CA ALA A 47 -0.96 13.38 13.23
C ALA A 47 -0.58 12.01 12.66
N GLU A 48 0.12 11.98 11.54
CA GLU A 48 0.58 10.75 10.90
C GLU A 48 1.65 10.03 11.72
N THR A 49 2.61 10.79 12.25
CA THR A 49 3.61 10.28 13.20
C THR A 49 2.94 9.61 14.40
N THR A 50 1.91 10.24 14.96
CA THR A 50 1.18 9.73 16.12
C THR A 50 0.44 8.44 15.79
N ARG A 51 -0.29 8.41 14.66
CA ARG A 51 -0.99 7.21 14.19
C ARG A 51 -0.05 6.01 14.04
N ARG A 52 1.03 6.16 13.27
CA ARG A 52 1.99 5.06 13.00
C ARG A 52 2.68 4.56 14.27
N LEU A 53 3.05 5.47 15.16
CA LEU A 53 3.71 5.08 16.42
C LEU A 53 2.74 4.37 17.36
N ASN A 54 1.46 4.74 17.38
CA ASN A 54 0.45 4.03 18.17
C ASN A 54 0.26 2.60 17.63
N ASP A 55 0.21 2.42 16.31
CA ASP A 55 0.01 1.10 15.68
C ASP A 55 1.12 0.10 16.04
N CYS A 56 2.35 0.56 16.32
CA CYS A 56 3.47 -0.30 16.67
C CYS A 56 3.95 -0.16 18.13
N TYR A 57 3.26 0.62 18.96
CA TYR A 57 3.75 0.99 20.29
C TYR A 57 3.95 -0.23 21.20
N ASP A 58 2.90 -1.02 21.38
CA ASP A 58 2.94 -2.17 22.29
C ASP A 58 3.92 -3.24 21.82
N ALA A 59 4.04 -3.42 20.50
CA ALA A 59 4.89 -4.45 19.92
C ALA A 59 6.39 -4.11 19.96
N LEU A 60 6.76 -2.83 19.88
CA LEU A 60 8.16 -2.43 19.63
C LEU A 60 8.72 -1.40 20.60
N LEU A 61 7.88 -0.60 21.27
CA LEU A 61 8.32 0.61 21.98
C LEU A 61 7.98 0.63 23.47
N ALA A 62 6.97 -0.15 23.90
CA ALA A 62 6.52 -0.19 25.28
C ALA A 62 7.52 -0.87 26.23
N ASP A 63 8.13 -1.98 25.77
CA ASP A 63 9.14 -2.73 26.54
C ASP A 63 10.35 -3.08 25.65
N PRO A 64 11.26 -2.10 25.43
CA PRO A 64 12.43 -2.31 24.58
C PRO A 64 13.40 -3.30 25.25
N ARG A 65 13.86 -4.28 24.49
CA ARG A 65 14.92 -5.18 24.98
C ARG A 65 16.23 -4.41 25.14
N PRO A 66 17.07 -4.72 26.16
CA PRO A 66 18.40 -4.16 26.26
C PRO A 66 19.20 -4.39 24.97
N ASP A 67 19.89 -3.34 24.51
CA ASP A 67 20.78 -3.35 23.34
C ASP A 67 20.12 -3.73 22.00
N SER A 68 18.78 -3.68 21.91
CA SER A 68 18.03 -3.99 20.68
C SER A 68 17.73 -2.77 19.80
N GLU A 69 18.29 -1.60 20.07
CA GLU A 69 17.82 -0.36 19.43
C GLU A 69 18.06 -0.34 17.91
N THR A 70 19.07 -1.08 17.42
CA THR A 70 19.30 -1.25 15.98
C THR A 70 18.17 -2.06 15.36
N ASP A 71 17.91 -3.28 15.87
CA ASP A 71 16.83 -4.15 15.38
C ASP A 71 15.46 -3.47 15.46
N THR A 72 15.17 -2.77 16.56
CA THR A 72 13.93 -2.00 16.70
C THR A 72 13.86 -0.90 15.64
N GLY A 73 14.97 -0.21 15.35
CA GLY A 73 15.03 0.81 14.29
C GLY A 73 14.72 0.23 12.91
N GLU A 74 15.30 -0.91 12.58
CA GLU A 74 15.05 -1.62 11.32
C GLU A 74 13.58 -2.07 11.21
N LEU A 75 12.99 -2.57 12.30
CA LEU A 75 11.58 -2.96 12.34
C LEU A 75 10.66 -1.75 12.13
N LEU A 76 10.95 -0.61 12.77
CA LEU A 76 10.19 0.63 12.54
C LEU A 76 10.28 1.10 11.09
N GLU A 77 11.46 0.98 10.46
CA GLU A 77 11.66 1.32 9.05
C GLU A 77 10.91 0.35 8.12
N ALA A 78 10.95 -0.95 8.39
CA ALA A 78 10.21 -1.96 7.64
C ALA A 78 8.68 -1.77 7.76
N LEU A 79 8.21 -1.31 8.92
CA LEU A 79 6.82 -0.92 9.15
C LEU A 79 6.46 0.43 8.50
N GLY A 80 7.41 1.12 7.89
CA GLY A 80 7.17 2.40 7.22
C GLY A 80 6.92 3.56 8.17
N VAL A 81 7.30 3.46 9.45
CA VAL A 81 7.16 4.54 10.44
C VAL A 81 7.89 5.80 9.97
N PHE A 82 9.00 5.64 9.25
CA PHE A 82 9.84 6.72 8.73
C PHE A 82 9.58 7.08 7.26
N ASP A 83 8.59 6.48 6.60
CA ASP A 83 8.29 6.83 5.22
C ASP A 83 7.72 8.24 5.12
N ILE A 84 8.31 9.08 4.28
CA ILE A 84 7.83 10.44 4.07
C ILE A 84 6.56 10.37 3.22
N PRO A 85 5.39 10.80 3.74
CA PRO A 85 4.16 10.77 2.96
C PRO A 85 4.26 11.76 1.80
N LYS A 86 3.85 11.32 0.61
CA LYS A 86 3.72 12.18 -0.57
C LYS A 86 2.35 12.84 -0.54
N SER A 87 2.28 14.15 -0.81
CA SER A 87 1.03 14.79 -1.19
C SER A 87 0.61 14.31 -2.58
N LEU A 88 -0.45 13.51 -2.62
CA LEU A 88 -1.00 13.00 -3.87
C LEU A 88 -1.82 14.07 -4.58
N THR A 89 -1.71 14.11 -5.90
CA THR A 89 -2.58 14.91 -6.78
C THR A 89 -3.99 14.31 -6.86
N ASP A 90 -4.97 15.07 -7.35
CA ASP A 90 -6.35 14.56 -7.53
C ASP A 90 -6.41 13.30 -8.40
N THR A 91 -5.60 13.24 -9.46
CA THR A 91 -5.49 12.04 -10.31
C THR A 91 -4.89 10.86 -9.55
N GLU A 92 -3.88 11.09 -8.72
CA GLU A 92 -3.26 10.05 -7.90
C GLU A 92 -4.21 9.54 -6.81
N LEU A 93 -5.00 10.43 -6.21
CA LEU A 93 -6.07 10.06 -5.28
C LEU A 93 -7.14 9.20 -5.96
N ALA A 94 -7.59 9.58 -7.16
CA ALA A 94 -8.53 8.77 -7.94
C ALA A 94 -7.96 7.38 -8.28
N ILE A 95 -6.66 7.29 -8.60
CA ILE A 95 -5.99 6.00 -8.79
C ILE A 95 -6.02 5.19 -7.48
N VAL A 96 -5.67 5.79 -6.34
CA VAL A 96 -5.71 5.11 -5.03
C VAL A 96 -7.12 4.58 -4.74
N ASP A 97 -8.18 5.36 -4.98
CA ASP A 97 -9.56 4.93 -4.77
C ASP A 97 -9.94 3.69 -5.61
N HIS A 98 -9.48 3.64 -6.86
CA HIS A 98 -9.67 2.46 -7.71
C HIS A 98 -8.86 1.24 -7.22
N LEU A 99 -7.63 1.45 -6.74
CA LEU A 99 -6.81 0.37 -6.18
C LEU A 99 -7.39 -0.16 -4.86
N LEU A 100 -7.91 0.70 -3.99
CA LEU A 100 -8.65 0.30 -2.79
C LEU A 100 -9.92 -0.48 -3.14
N SER A 101 -10.67 0.00 -4.13
CA SER A 101 -11.85 -0.73 -4.64
C SER A 101 -11.49 -2.11 -5.22
N ALA A 102 -10.31 -2.24 -5.83
CA ALA A 102 -9.79 -3.54 -6.26
C ALA A 102 -9.41 -4.43 -5.06
N ILE A 103 -8.76 -3.88 -4.04
CA ILE A 103 -8.44 -4.63 -2.80
C ILE A 103 -9.72 -5.19 -2.16
N ASP A 104 -10.77 -4.38 -2.05
CA ASP A 104 -12.07 -4.83 -1.53
C ASP A 104 -12.67 -5.95 -2.39
N ALA A 105 -12.62 -5.80 -3.71
CA ALA A 105 -13.13 -6.79 -4.65
C ALA A 105 -12.27 -8.07 -4.71
N HIS A 106 -11.03 -8.05 -4.21
CA HIS A 106 -10.15 -9.22 -4.21
C HIS A 106 -10.67 -10.31 -3.26
N GLY A 107 -11.30 -9.92 -2.14
CA GLY A 107 -11.95 -10.84 -1.20
C GLY A 107 -11.03 -11.59 -0.23
N SER A 108 -9.71 -11.41 -0.31
CA SER A 108 -8.70 -11.80 0.70
C SER A 108 -7.29 -11.45 0.23
N LEU A 109 -6.55 -10.60 0.95
CA LEU A 109 -5.13 -10.35 0.71
C LEU A 109 -4.30 -10.79 1.91
N ARG A 110 -3.07 -11.25 1.64
CA ARG A 110 -2.13 -11.60 2.72
C ARG A 110 -1.76 -10.32 3.50
N PRO A 111 -1.63 -10.36 4.84
CA PRO A 111 -1.31 -9.17 5.65
C PRO A 111 -0.06 -8.42 5.17
N GLY A 112 1.01 -9.13 4.82
CA GLY A 112 2.23 -8.50 4.29
C GLY A 112 2.04 -7.80 2.94
N HIS A 113 1.12 -8.28 2.11
CA HIS A 113 0.79 -7.63 0.84
C HIS A 113 -0.03 -6.35 1.07
N HIS A 114 -0.99 -6.40 2.01
CA HIS A 114 -1.74 -5.22 2.44
C HIS A 114 -0.80 -4.13 3.00
N HIS A 115 0.17 -4.52 3.83
CA HIS A 115 1.19 -3.62 4.36
C HIS A 115 2.00 -2.94 3.24
N GLY A 116 2.48 -3.72 2.27
CA GLY A 116 3.19 -3.18 1.11
C GLY A 116 2.36 -2.18 0.30
N LEU A 117 1.08 -2.48 0.07
CA LEU A 117 0.16 -1.60 -0.64
C LEU A 117 -0.05 -0.27 0.09
N GLN A 118 -0.31 -0.32 1.40
CA GLN A 118 -0.47 0.89 2.22
C GLN A 118 0.78 1.78 2.19
N ARG A 119 1.97 1.16 2.24
CA ARG A 119 3.24 1.87 2.11
C ARG A 119 3.39 2.55 0.75
N TRP A 120 3.05 1.88 -0.34
CA TRP A 120 3.10 2.46 -1.67
C TRP A 120 2.08 3.58 -1.88
N PHE A 121 0.88 3.50 -1.30
CA PHE A 121 -0.08 4.61 -1.33
C PHE A 121 0.45 5.82 -0.58
N THR A 122 1.03 5.60 0.60
CA THR A 122 1.62 6.64 1.44
C THR A 122 2.75 7.38 0.73
N THR A 123 3.61 6.64 0.03
CA THR A 123 4.79 7.19 -0.66
C THR A 123 4.49 7.61 -2.11
N GLY A 124 3.27 7.38 -2.59
CA GLY A 124 2.87 7.66 -3.97
C GLY A 124 3.48 6.74 -5.02
N ASN A 125 3.97 5.56 -4.64
CA ASN A 125 4.48 4.56 -5.58
C ASN A 125 3.33 3.74 -6.21
N LEU A 126 2.42 4.45 -6.88
CA LEU A 126 1.17 3.88 -7.41
C LEU A 126 1.41 2.89 -8.56
N THR A 127 2.49 3.07 -9.32
CA THR A 127 2.88 2.13 -10.38
C THR A 127 3.21 0.76 -9.79
N THR A 128 4.02 0.70 -8.73
CA THR A 128 4.35 -0.57 -8.08
C THR A 128 3.11 -1.21 -7.44
N ALA A 129 2.25 -0.41 -6.79
CA ALA A 129 1.00 -0.93 -6.23
C ALA A 129 0.08 -1.54 -7.29
N TYR A 130 -0.13 -0.83 -8.40
CA TYR A 130 -0.91 -1.31 -9.53
C TYR A 130 -0.36 -2.62 -10.10
N LEU A 131 0.94 -2.64 -10.44
CA LEU A 131 1.58 -3.82 -11.00
C LEU A 131 1.47 -5.02 -10.05
N SER A 132 1.68 -4.79 -8.75
CA SER A 132 1.54 -5.84 -7.73
C SER A 132 0.13 -6.45 -7.73
N LEU A 133 -0.92 -5.63 -7.77
CA LEU A 133 -2.30 -6.12 -7.82
C LEU A 133 -2.62 -6.83 -9.15
N THR A 134 -2.06 -6.39 -10.28
CA THR A 134 -2.30 -7.08 -11.56
C THR A 134 -1.75 -8.51 -11.61
N THR A 135 -0.78 -8.84 -10.74
CA THR A 135 -0.22 -10.19 -10.63
C THR A 135 -0.98 -11.11 -9.67
N THR A 136 -1.95 -10.58 -8.92
CA THR A 136 -2.76 -11.35 -7.97
C THR A 136 -4.18 -11.58 -8.48
N HIS A 137 -4.64 -12.83 -8.40
CA HIS A 137 -5.99 -13.19 -8.79
C HIS A 137 -6.98 -13.05 -7.62
N PRO A 138 -8.18 -12.49 -7.87
CA PRO A 138 -9.21 -12.38 -6.85
C PRO A 138 -9.55 -13.75 -6.29
N HIS A 139 -9.85 -13.81 -4.99
CA HIS A 139 -10.09 -15.05 -4.29
C HIS A 139 -11.29 -15.80 -4.89
N PRO A 140 -11.18 -17.12 -5.21
CA PRO A 140 -12.18 -17.82 -6.01
C PRO A 140 -13.59 -17.87 -5.40
N ARG A 141 -13.71 -17.81 -4.07
CA ARG A 141 -14.99 -17.94 -3.36
C ARG A 141 -15.57 -16.64 -2.84
N THR A 142 -14.71 -15.68 -2.49
CA THR A 142 -15.10 -14.46 -1.77
C THR A 142 -14.79 -13.20 -2.56
N GLY A 143 -13.98 -13.30 -3.62
CA GLY A 143 -13.69 -12.19 -4.50
C GLY A 143 -14.83 -11.94 -5.49
N ASN A 144 -14.85 -10.74 -6.05
CA ASN A 144 -15.66 -10.36 -7.19
C ASN A 144 -14.73 -10.08 -8.38
N PRO A 145 -14.45 -11.09 -9.23
CA PRO A 145 -13.50 -10.92 -10.34
C PRO A 145 -13.90 -9.83 -11.33
N THR A 146 -15.20 -9.68 -11.62
CA THR A 146 -15.69 -8.65 -12.54
C THR A 146 -15.38 -7.25 -12.00
N ARG A 147 -15.70 -6.98 -10.73
CA ARG A 147 -15.38 -5.69 -10.09
C ARG A 147 -13.86 -5.48 -10.01
N TYR A 148 -13.12 -6.51 -9.60
CA TYR A 148 -11.66 -6.48 -9.45
C TYR A 148 -10.95 -6.04 -10.74
N TRP A 149 -11.21 -6.73 -11.86
CA TRP A 149 -10.54 -6.44 -13.12
C TRP A 149 -11.03 -5.13 -13.75
N THR A 150 -12.29 -4.76 -13.54
CA THR A 150 -12.82 -3.48 -14.04
C THR A 150 -12.14 -2.30 -13.34
N THR A 151 -12.04 -2.31 -12.00
CA THR A 151 -11.39 -1.22 -11.27
C THR A 151 -9.89 -1.13 -11.55
N LEU A 152 -9.20 -2.27 -11.70
CA LEU A 152 -7.80 -2.28 -12.16
C LEU A 152 -7.64 -1.77 -13.60
N THR A 153 -8.61 -2.01 -14.48
CA THR A 153 -8.59 -1.45 -15.85
C THR A 153 -8.65 0.07 -15.80
N THR A 154 -9.59 0.64 -15.03
CA THR A 154 -9.72 2.10 -14.87
C THR A 154 -8.48 2.73 -14.23
N ALA A 155 -7.92 2.11 -13.19
CA ALA A 155 -6.66 2.58 -12.58
C ALA A 155 -5.50 2.59 -13.58
N GLY A 156 -5.37 1.52 -14.38
CA GLY A 156 -4.35 1.43 -15.42
C GLY A 156 -4.51 2.49 -16.51
N GLU A 157 -5.74 2.80 -16.90
CA GLU A 157 -6.03 3.87 -17.87
C GLU A 157 -5.57 5.23 -17.37
N LEU A 158 -5.91 5.58 -16.13
CA LEU A 158 -5.44 6.82 -15.48
C LEU A 158 -3.90 6.89 -15.41
N LEU A 159 -3.25 5.78 -15.04
CA LEU A 159 -1.79 5.69 -15.01
C LEU A 159 -1.15 5.86 -16.40
N THR A 160 -1.78 5.36 -17.46
CA THR A 160 -1.27 5.52 -18.83
C THR A 160 -1.56 6.87 -19.47
N ALA A 161 -2.50 7.65 -18.92
CA ALA A 161 -2.81 9.00 -19.39
C ALA A 161 -1.74 10.03 -18.98
N ALA A 162 -0.92 9.71 -17.98
CA ALA A 162 0.19 10.56 -17.58
C ALA A 162 1.30 10.62 -18.66
N PRO A 163 2.04 11.73 -18.80
CA PRO A 163 3.15 11.84 -19.74
C PRO A 163 4.24 10.80 -19.45
N GLY A 164 4.73 10.12 -20.50
CA GLY A 164 5.82 9.13 -20.38
C GLY A 164 5.46 7.89 -19.55
N PRO A 165 4.36 7.19 -19.83
CA PRO A 165 3.91 6.08 -19.00
C PRO A 165 4.86 4.88 -19.09
N ASP A 166 5.12 4.23 -17.95
CA ASP A 166 5.92 3.01 -17.86
C ASP A 166 5.32 1.91 -18.76
N THR A 167 6.15 1.33 -19.62
CA THR A 167 5.74 0.28 -20.57
C THR A 167 5.14 -0.94 -19.88
N ARG A 168 5.56 -1.26 -18.64
CA ARG A 168 4.98 -2.34 -17.84
C ARG A 168 3.50 -2.11 -17.53
N ILE A 169 3.10 -0.85 -17.33
CA ILE A 169 1.69 -0.49 -17.09
C ILE A 169 0.85 -0.80 -18.33
N LYS A 170 1.37 -0.53 -19.54
CA LYS A 170 0.65 -0.84 -20.78
C LYS A 170 0.38 -2.34 -20.92
N TYR A 171 1.37 -3.19 -20.63
CA TYR A 171 1.20 -4.63 -20.67
C TYR A 171 0.21 -5.12 -19.61
N ALA A 172 0.34 -4.62 -18.38
CA ALA A 172 -0.59 -4.94 -17.29
C ALA A 172 -2.03 -4.49 -17.60
N LEU A 173 -2.22 -3.33 -18.21
CA LEU A 173 -3.52 -2.82 -18.63
C LEU A 173 -4.16 -3.71 -19.72
N THR A 174 -3.38 -4.13 -20.72
CA THR A 174 -3.86 -5.10 -21.71
C THR A 174 -4.32 -6.40 -21.04
N HIS A 175 -3.55 -6.90 -20.07
CA HIS A 175 -3.93 -8.07 -19.29
C HIS A 175 -5.26 -7.86 -18.53
N CYS A 176 -5.41 -6.74 -17.82
CA CYS A 176 -6.65 -6.41 -17.11
C CYS A 176 -7.85 -6.35 -18.05
N ARG A 177 -7.72 -5.72 -19.23
CA ARG A 177 -8.79 -5.66 -20.23
C ARG A 177 -9.22 -7.04 -20.70
N THR A 178 -8.26 -7.94 -20.97
CA THR A 178 -8.56 -9.34 -21.33
C THR A 178 -9.34 -10.05 -20.23
N GLN A 179 -8.94 -9.90 -18.96
CA GLN A 179 -9.64 -10.52 -17.84
C GLN A 179 -11.05 -9.96 -17.64
N THR A 180 -11.22 -8.64 -17.78
CA THR A 180 -12.52 -7.99 -17.72
C THR A 180 -13.48 -8.58 -18.76
N THR A 181 -13.06 -8.68 -20.03
CA THR A 181 -13.89 -9.28 -21.09
C THR A 181 -14.21 -10.75 -20.80
N LYS A 182 -13.26 -11.52 -20.29
CA LYS A 182 -13.46 -12.93 -19.94
C LYS A 182 -14.55 -13.09 -18.87
N HIS A 183 -14.48 -12.29 -17.80
CA HIS A 183 -15.42 -12.40 -16.68
C HIS A 183 -16.79 -11.81 -16.98
N GLN A 184 -16.89 -10.76 -17.81
CA GLN A 184 -18.16 -10.24 -18.29
C GLN A 184 -18.95 -11.27 -19.12
N LYS A 185 -18.25 -12.05 -19.97
CA LYS A 185 -18.88 -13.14 -20.74
C LYS A 185 -19.38 -14.28 -19.85
N SER A 186 -18.66 -14.58 -18.77
CA SER A 186 -19.07 -15.63 -17.81
C SER A 186 -20.30 -15.25 -16.98
N THR A 187 -20.61 -13.96 -16.84
CA THR A 187 -21.77 -13.44 -16.12
C THR A 187 -22.97 -13.13 -17.03
N GLY A 188 -22.88 -13.39 -18.34
CA GLY A 188 -24.00 -13.21 -19.28
C GLY A 188 -25.09 -14.26 -19.08
N PRO A 189 -26.37 -13.96 -19.42
CA PRO A 189 -27.48 -14.87 -19.16
C PRO A 189 -27.30 -16.16 -19.96
N THR A 190 -27.31 -17.29 -19.26
CA THR A 190 -27.55 -18.60 -19.87
C THR A 190 -28.92 -18.53 -20.53
N SER A 191 -28.97 -18.35 -21.85
CA SER A 191 -30.21 -18.43 -22.62
C SER A 191 -30.69 -19.88 -22.56
N TYR A 192 -31.55 -20.19 -21.59
CA TYR A 192 -32.37 -21.40 -21.65
C TYR A 192 -33.35 -21.21 -22.81
N SER A 193 -33.03 -21.84 -23.95
CA SER A 193 -33.99 -22.02 -25.03
C SER A 193 -35.00 -23.07 -24.56
N SER A 194 -36.23 -22.65 -24.28
CA SER A 194 -37.34 -23.56 -23.98
C SER A 194 -37.55 -24.53 -25.15
N PRO A 195 -37.82 -25.82 -24.90
CA PRO A 195 -38.18 -26.76 -25.96
C PRO A 195 -39.60 -26.45 -26.49
N PRO A 196 -39.88 -26.75 -27.77
CA PRO A 196 -41.18 -26.46 -28.38
C PRO A 196 -42.27 -27.35 -27.77
N GLU A 197 -43.41 -26.72 -27.46
CA GLU A 197 -44.64 -27.39 -27.03
C GLU A 197 -45.07 -28.44 -28.07
N ALA A 198 -45.11 -29.70 -27.66
CA ALA A 198 -45.73 -30.75 -28.44
C ALA A 198 -47.25 -30.59 -28.35
N SER A 199 -47.85 -30.12 -29.44
CA SER A 199 -49.29 -30.04 -29.63
C SER A 199 -49.90 -31.45 -29.53
N VAL A 200 -50.69 -31.69 -28.48
CA VAL A 200 -51.50 -32.90 -28.31
C VAL A 200 -52.67 -32.85 -29.30
N ARG A 201 -52.81 -33.89 -30.11
CA ARG A 201 -54.04 -34.24 -30.83
C ARG A 201 -54.77 -35.33 -30.08
#